data_AF-A0AAD4PCD2-F1
#
_entry.id   AF-A0AAD4PCD2-F1
#
_cell.length_a   1.000
_cell.length_b   1.000
_cell.length_c   1.000
_cell.angle_alpha   90.00
_cell.angle_beta   90.00
_cell.angle_gamma   90.00
#
_symmetry.space_group_name_H-M   'P 1'
#
loop_
_entity.id
_entity.type
_entity.pdbx_description
1 polymer ?
#
loop_
_entity_poly.entity_id
_entity_poly.type
_entity_poly.pdbx_seq_one_letter_code
_entity_poly.pdbx_strand_id
1 'polypeptide(L)'
;MISGLHLGSPARHKSGSDQLTSKPDNGPGGAHSELDFEILGHNGLPYKLSTNVFAEDNGNREQQFKLCKGGRTGRPAQTQVRRAKGRNVGSSAWPKRFFVNGIPIRVFKNYEKIGAKYPKAPMYVHASLWNGTQWLGPTDWNRGPFYANFRGFTIDGCSSQNWNKTNCNSPKYIWNSPKFHKLDRGHQMLHDNFRKGSMTYDYCKSNSNNFPECRMDS
;
A
#
# COMPACT_ATOMS: atom_id res chain seq x y z
N MET A 1 9.41 4.12 -8.49
CA MET A 1 8.96 2.79 -8.08
C MET A 1 7.47 2.74 -8.27
N ILE A 2 7.08 2.11 -9.38
CA ILE A 2 5.80 1.48 -9.61
C ILE A 2 6.11 0.00 -9.36
N SER A 3 5.70 -0.52 -8.21
CA SER A 3 5.60 -1.97 -8.04
C SER A 3 4.17 -2.32 -8.36
N GLY A 4 3.94 -3.29 -9.24
CA GLY A 4 2.63 -3.85 -9.50
C GLY A 4 2.65 -5.35 -9.27
N LEU A 5 1.70 -5.84 -8.46
CA LEU A 5 1.45 -7.26 -8.31
C LEU A 5 -0.02 -7.54 -8.59
N HIS A 6 -0.29 -8.57 -9.39
CA HIS A 6 -1.63 -9.13 -9.43
C HIS A 6 -1.74 -10.14 -8.30
N LEU A 7 -2.49 -9.80 -7.25
CA LEU A 7 -2.98 -10.80 -6.32
C LEU A 7 -4.27 -11.40 -6.89
N GLY A 8 -4.18 -12.66 -7.29
CA GLY A 8 -5.34 -13.53 -7.33
C GLY A 8 -5.90 -13.66 -5.92
N SER A 9 -7.22 -13.54 -5.78
CA SER A 9 -7.89 -13.73 -4.50
C SER A 9 -7.47 -15.10 -3.93
N PRO A 10 -6.98 -15.17 -2.68
CA PRO A 10 -6.69 -16.45 -2.05
C PRO A 10 -7.98 -17.27 -2.00
N ALA A 11 -7.86 -18.60 -2.13
CA ALA A 11 -8.97 -19.50 -1.87
C ALA A 11 -9.67 -19.11 -0.55
N ARG A 12 -10.98 -19.38 -0.45
CA ARG A 12 -11.80 -19.10 0.74
C ARG A 12 -10.98 -19.49 1.99
N HIS A 13 -11.00 -18.67 3.05
CA HIS A 13 -10.39 -18.95 4.37
C HIS A 13 -8.90 -18.65 4.59
N LYS A 14 -8.21 -17.90 3.70
CA LYS A 14 -6.82 -17.44 3.98
C LYS A 14 -6.58 -15.98 3.63
N SER A 15 -5.51 -15.45 4.21
CA SER A 15 -4.99 -14.11 3.95
C SER A 15 -3.69 -14.18 3.17
N GLY A 16 -3.58 -13.34 2.15
CA GLY A 16 -2.33 -13.13 1.41
C GLY A 16 -1.91 -11.68 1.53
N SER A 17 -0.60 -11.43 1.60
CA SER A 17 -0.04 -10.08 1.60
C SER A 17 0.90 -9.86 0.41
N ASP A 18 0.95 -8.62 -0.04
CA ASP A 18 1.97 -8.05 -0.91
C ASP A 18 2.40 -6.72 -0.31
N GLN A 19 3.69 -6.60 -0.04
CA GLN A 19 4.25 -5.47 0.67
C GLN A 19 5.53 -4.99 0.00
N LEU A 20 5.76 -3.68 0.09
CA LEU A 20 7.09 -3.11 -0.09
C LEU A 20 7.68 -2.93 1.30
N THR A 21 8.78 -3.59 1.60
CA THR A 21 9.45 -3.46 2.90
C THR A 21 10.93 -3.13 2.73
N SER A 22 11.49 -2.33 3.63
CA SER A 22 12.91 -1.99 3.62
C SER A 22 13.82 -3.12 4.13
N LYS A 23 13.26 -3.99 4.98
CA LYS A 23 13.92 -5.13 5.64
C LYS A 23 12.85 -5.93 6.39
N PRO A 24 13.10 -7.21 6.71
CA PRO A 24 12.16 -7.98 7.50
C PRO A 24 11.88 -7.27 8.84
N ASP A 25 10.66 -7.41 9.35
CA ASP A 25 10.30 -6.91 10.69
C ASP A 25 11.31 -7.40 11.73
N ASN A 26 11.84 -6.47 12.54
CA ASN A 26 12.86 -6.73 13.54
C ASN A 26 14.18 -7.35 12.99
N GLY A 27 14.45 -7.22 11.70
CA GLY A 27 15.72 -7.63 11.09
C GLY A 27 16.90 -6.80 11.61
N PRO A 28 18.14 -7.33 11.53
CA PRO A 28 19.33 -6.61 11.97
C PRO A 28 19.46 -5.25 11.26
N GLY A 29 19.79 -4.18 11.99
CA GLY A 29 20.09 -2.85 11.43
C GLY A 29 19.04 -1.75 11.65
N GLY A 30 18.31 -1.74 12.77
CA GLY A 30 17.46 -0.62 13.22
C GLY A 30 16.01 -0.67 12.73
N ALA A 31 15.33 0.48 12.66
CA ALA A 31 13.89 0.55 12.33
C ALA A 31 13.57 0.41 10.82
N HIS A 32 12.47 -0.25 10.47
CA HIS A 32 12.02 -0.53 9.10
C HIS A 32 10.93 0.44 8.60
N SER A 33 10.77 0.46 7.29
CA SER A 33 9.68 1.12 6.57
C SER A 33 8.95 0.10 5.73
N GLU A 34 7.63 0.18 5.68
CA GLU A 34 6.79 -0.79 4.99
C GLU A 34 5.54 -0.15 4.41
N LEU A 35 5.08 -0.66 3.27
CA LEU A 35 3.84 -0.30 2.62
C LEU A 35 3.09 -1.58 2.26
N ASP A 36 1.96 -1.81 2.91
CA ASP A 36 1.26 -3.09 2.84
C ASP A 36 0.01 -3.06 1.97
N PHE A 37 -0.20 -4.16 1.26
CA PHE A 37 -1.51 -4.64 0.86
C PHE A 37 -1.73 -6.01 1.49
N GLU A 38 -2.78 -6.15 2.28
CA GLU A 38 -3.17 -7.45 2.84
C GLU A 38 -4.60 -7.76 2.42
N ILE A 39 -4.78 -8.86 1.71
CA ILE A 39 -6.11 -9.39 1.43
C ILE A 39 -6.45 -10.32 2.58
N LEU A 40 -7.36 -9.89 3.44
CA LEU A 40 -7.79 -10.61 4.62
C LEU A 40 -9.02 -11.46 4.26
N GLY A 41 -8.83 -12.78 4.26
CA GLY A 41 -9.89 -13.76 4.05
C GLY A 41 -10.47 -14.24 5.37
N HIS A 42 -11.78 -14.14 5.52
CA HIS A 42 -12.53 -14.77 6.60
C HIS A 42 -13.78 -15.43 6.03
N ASN A 43 -14.20 -16.56 6.61
CA ASN A 43 -15.29 -17.45 6.19
C ASN A 43 -16.38 -16.84 5.27
N GLY A 44 -16.09 -16.74 3.97
CA GLY A 44 -17.00 -16.17 2.98
C GLY A 44 -16.47 -14.91 2.28
N LEU A 45 -17.41 -14.12 1.76
CA LEU A 45 -17.19 -12.85 1.07
C LEU A 45 -18.01 -11.77 1.77
N PRO A 46 -17.62 -10.48 1.67
CA PRO A 46 -16.50 -9.95 0.89
C PRO A 46 -15.13 -10.10 1.59
N TYR A 47 -14.06 -10.25 0.81
CA TYR A 47 -12.70 -10.09 1.32
C TYR A 47 -12.50 -8.64 1.79
N LYS A 48 -11.63 -8.44 2.77
CA LYS A 48 -11.16 -7.11 3.13
C LYS A 48 -9.79 -6.88 2.50
N LEU A 49 -9.58 -5.70 1.95
CA LEU A 49 -8.25 -5.19 1.64
C LEU A 49 -7.83 -4.28 2.78
N SER A 50 -6.74 -4.62 3.46
CA SER A 50 -6.05 -3.75 4.39
C SER A 50 -4.87 -3.10 3.68
N THR A 51 -4.60 -1.83 4.00
CA THR A 51 -3.33 -1.19 3.70
C THR A 51 -2.75 -0.65 4.99
N ASN A 52 -1.42 -0.72 5.14
CA ASN A 52 -0.71 -0.14 6.27
C ASN A 52 0.53 0.62 5.80
N VAL A 53 1.04 1.49 6.66
CA VAL A 53 2.27 2.24 6.42
C VAL A 53 3.09 2.23 7.70
N PHE A 54 4.22 1.52 7.67
CA PHE A 54 5.25 1.63 8.68
C PHE A 54 6.32 2.64 8.23
N ALA A 55 6.69 3.51 9.15
CA ALA A 55 7.82 4.40 8.99
C ALA A 55 8.61 4.42 10.29
N GLU A 56 9.84 3.90 10.25
CA GLU A 56 10.71 3.76 11.43
C GLU A 56 10.00 2.97 12.54
N ASP A 57 9.56 1.74 12.21
CA ASP A 57 8.79 0.78 13.04
C ASP A 57 7.44 1.31 13.56
N ASN A 58 7.11 2.55 13.27
CA ASN A 58 5.85 3.11 13.67
C ASN A 58 4.83 2.76 12.58
N GLY A 59 3.95 1.80 12.87
CA GLY A 59 2.81 1.41 12.03
C GLY A 59 1.49 1.91 12.59
N ASN A 60 0.51 1.00 12.73
CA ASN A 60 -0.85 1.30 13.21
C ASN A 60 -1.58 2.36 12.35
N ARG A 61 -1.33 2.33 11.04
CA ARG A 61 -1.93 3.23 10.04
C ARG A 61 -2.85 2.48 9.10
N GLU A 62 -3.64 1.55 9.63
CA GLU A 62 -4.48 0.69 8.82
C GLU A 62 -5.62 1.48 8.17
N GLN A 63 -5.84 1.24 6.89
CA GLN A 63 -7.08 1.57 6.21
C GLN A 63 -7.63 0.30 5.58
N GLN A 64 -8.88 -0.02 5.88
CA GLN A 64 -9.52 -1.23 5.38
C GLN A 64 -10.66 -0.91 4.43
N PHE A 65 -10.80 -1.74 3.39
CA PHE A 65 -11.78 -1.58 2.34
C PHE A 65 -12.49 -2.90 2.07
N LYS A 66 -13.80 -2.86 1.83
CA LYS A 66 -14.55 -3.99 1.27
C LYS A 66 -14.10 -4.21 -0.17
N LEU A 67 -13.61 -5.41 -0.47
CA LEU A 67 -13.47 -5.87 -1.85
C LEU A 67 -14.81 -6.47 -2.27
N CYS A 68 -15.63 -5.69 -2.97
CA CYS A 68 -16.93 -6.13 -3.44
C CYS A 68 -16.83 -7.35 -4.36
N LYS A 69 -17.77 -8.27 -4.20
CA LYS A 69 -18.02 -9.40 -5.10
C LYS A 69 -18.71 -8.88 -6.37
N GLY A 70 -18.00 -8.12 -7.21
CA GLY A 70 -18.66 -7.52 -8.38
C GLY A 70 -17.95 -6.37 -9.11
N GLY A 71 -16.63 -6.45 -9.32
CA GLY A 71 -16.18 -6.04 -10.65
C GLY A 71 -16.81 -7.05 -11.62
N ARG A 72 -17.44 -6.62 -12.72
CA ARG A 72 -18.15 -7.45 -13.74
C ARG A 72 -17.36 -8.63 -14.35
N THR A 73 -16.21 -8.96 -13.80
CA THR A 73 -15.29 -10.02 -14.20
C THR A 73 -14.59 -10.45 -12.91
N GLY A 74 -14.51 -11.74 -12.58
CA GLY A 74 -13.68 -12.24 -11.47
C GLY A 74 -12.17 -12.01 -11.68
N ARG A 75 -11.77 -10.75 -11.88
CA ARG A 75 -10.41 -10.34 -12.20
C ARG A 75 -9.60 -10.18 -10.91
N PRO A 76 -8.36 -10.71 -10.87
CA PRO A 76 -7.40 -10.44 -9.82
C PRO A 76 -7.29 -8.94 -9.53
N ALA A 77 -7.10 -8.58 -8.26
CA ALA A 77 -6.80 -7.20 -7.90
C ALA A 77 -5.33 -6.91 -8.28
N GLN A 78 -5.12 -5.97 -9.18
CA GLN A 78 -3.79 -5.45 -9.47
C GLN A 78 -3.46 -4.35 -8.45
N THR A 79 -2.67 -4.70 -7.43
CA THR A 79 -2.14 -3.76 -6.46
C THR A 79 -0.96 -3.03 -7.06
N GLN A 80 -0.86 -1.72 -6.85
CA GLN A 80 0.34 -0.98 -7.21
C GLN A 80 0.67 0.09 -6.17
N VAL A 81 1.96 0.22 -5.84
CA VAL A 81 2.47 1.41 -5.13
C VAL A 81 3.16 2.31 -6.13
N ARG A 82 2.70 3.57 -6.23
CA ARG A 82 3.33 4.58 -7.08
C ARG A 82 3.91 5.71 -6.22
N ARG A 83 5.13 6.13 -6.57
CA ARG A 83 5.74 7.39 -6.09
C ARG A 83 5.33 8.54 -7.02
N ALA A 84 5.21 9.75 -6.47
CA ALA A 84 4.82 10.94 -7.21
C ALA A 84 5.50 12.20 -6.68
N LYS A 85 6.03 13.08 -7.55
CA LYS A 85 6.80 14.25 -7.07
C LYS A 85 5.95 15.34 -6.40
N GLY A 86 6.35 15.90 -5.25
CA GLY A 86 5.61 16.99 -4.61
C GLY A 86 5.95 18.36 -5.20
N ARG A 87 4.98 19.29 -5.28
CA ARG A 87 5.22 20.69 -5.70
C ARG A 87 5.92 21.55 -4.64
N ASN A 88 6.04 21.08 -3.40
CA ASN A 88 6.78 21.78 -2.35
C ASN A 88 8.29 21.52 -2.52
N VAL A 89 8.93 22.45 -3.22
CA VAL A 89 10.39 22.54 -3.40
C VAL A 89 11.02 22.78 -2.03
N GLY A 90 11.36 21.70 -1.33
CA GLY A 90 11.99 21.76 0.00
C GLY A 90 11.93 20.44 0.78
N SER A 91 11.00 19.54 0.47
CA SER A 91 11.02 18.16 0.99
C SER A 91 11.19 17.16 -0.15
N SER A 92 12.31 16.45 -0.15
CA SER A 92 12.66 15.43 -1.15
C SER A 92 11.76 14.18 -1.15
N ALA A 93 10.61 14.18 -0.45
CA ALA A 93 9.80 12.98 -0.28
C ALA A 93 8.43 13.08 -0.97
N TRP A 94 8.31 12.26 -2.01
CA TRP A 94 7.16 11.98 -2.86
C TRP A 94 6.05 11.24 -2.11
N PRO A 95 4.75 11.66 -2.13
CA PRO A 95 3.64 10.86 -1.58
C PRO A 95 3.67 9.41 -2.06
N LYS A 96 3.32 8.48 -1.15
CA LYS A 96 3.06 7.07 -1.50
C LYS A 96 1.59 6.93 -1.87
N ARG A 97 1.31 6.27 -2.99
CA ARG A 97 -0.06 6.06 -3.47
C ARG A 97 -0.29 4.59 -3.69
N PHE A 98 -1.35 4.09 -3.09
CA PHE A 98 -1.82 2.71 -3.23
C PHE A 98 -2.91 2.69 -4.30
N PHE A 99 -2.75 1.82 -5.28
CA PHE A 99 -3.71 1.62 -6.36
C PHE A 99 -4.23 0.20 -6.36
N VAL A 100 -5.50 0.03 -6.72
CA VAL A 100 -6.11 -1.26 -7.05
C VAL A 100 -6.77 -1.11 -8.41
N ASN A 101 -6.37 -1.92 -9.40
CA ASN A 101 -6.89 -1.86 -10.77
C ASN A 101 -6.85 -0.44 -11.39
N GLY A 102 -5.79 0.33 -11.09
CA GLY A 102 -5.64 1.72 -11.55
C GLY A 102 -6.44 2.77 -10.76
N ILE A 103 -7.24 2.36 -9.77
CA ILE A 103 -7.96 3.27 -8.88
C ILE A 103 -7.07 3.59 -7.66
N PRO A 104 -6.76 4.86 -7.37
CA PRO A 104 -6.03 5.24 -6.16
C PRO A 104 -6.92 5.04 -4.93
N ILE A 105 -6.59 4.11 -4.05
CA ILE A 105 -7.39 3.81 -2.87
C ILE A 105 -6.91 4.55 -1.60
N ARG A 106 -5.62 4.92 -1.58
CA ARG A 106 -4.96 5.63 -0.47
C ARG A 106 -3.83 6.51 -0.99
N VAL A 107 -3.72 7.71 -0.42
CA VAL A 107 -2.59 8.62 -0.63
C VAL A 107 -1.97 8.92 0.73
N PHE A 108 -0.72 8.53 0.95
CA PHE A 108 0.05 8.86 2.15
C PHE A 108 1.05 9.96 1.81
N LYS A 109 0.78 11.17 2.29
CA LYS A 109 1.57 12.37 1.98
C LYS A 109 2.74 12.51 2.95
N ASN A 110 3.77 13.23 2.53
CA ASN A 110 4.86 13.59 3.43
C ASN A 110 4.45 14.80 4.27
N TYR A 111 4.28 14.56 5.57
CA TYR A 111 4.02 15.56 6.59
C TYR A 111 5.12 15.61 7.68
N GLU A 112 6.37 15.25 7.35
CA GLU A 112 7.52 15.32 8.27
C GLU A 112 7.71 16.70 8.89
N LYS A 113 7.35 17.77 8.16
CA LYS A 113 7.43 19.16 8.67
C LYS A 113 6.55 19.42 9.89
N ILE A 114 5.54 18.58 10.15
CA ILE A 114 4.67 18.65 11.33
C ILE A 114 4.86 17.43 12.25
N GLY A 115 5.98 16.72 12.10
CA GLY A 115 6.34 15.60 12.97
C GLY A 115 5.81 14.22 12.57
N ALA A 116 5.13 14.09 11.42
CA ALA A 116 4.69 12.78 10.95
C ALA A 116 5.88 11.96 10.42
N LYS A 117 5.98 10.68 10.83
CA LYS A 117 6.98 9.77 10.30
C LYS A 117 6.69 9.40 8.84
N TYR A 118 7.74 9.23 8.02
CA TYR A 118 7.59 9.01 6.58
C TYR A 118 8.57 7.96 6.02
N PRO A 119 8.12 7.00 5.19
CA PRO A 119 8.99 5.95 4.66
C PRO A 119 9.92 6.49 3.56
N LYS A 120 11.20 6.61 3.91
CA LYS A 120 12.28 7.15 3.06
C LYS A 120 13.30 6.10 2.60
N ALA A 121 13.41 4.99 3.33
CA ALA A 121 14.39 3.96 3.04
C ALA A 121 14.17 3.30 1.65
N PRO A 122 15.24 2.79 1.02
CA PRO A 122 15.10 1.80 -0.03
C PRO A 122 14.23 0.62 0.42
N MET A 123 13.46 0.03 -0.50
CA MET A 123 12.55 -1.07 -0.21
C MET A 123 12.65 -2.11 -1.32
N TYR A 124 12.42 -3.38 -0.96
CA TYR A 124 12.20 -4.48 -1.88
C TYR A 124 10.73 -4.89 -1.86
N VAL A 125 10.31 -5.63 -2.88
CA VAL A 125 8.97 -6.22 -2.96
C VAL A 125 8.99 -7.58 -2.28
N HIS A 126 8.02 -7.83 -1.42
CA HIS A 126 7.83 -9.10 -0.73
C HIS A 126 6.36 -9.51 -0.86
N ALA A 127 6.11 -10.79 -1.14
CA ALA A 127 4.77 -11.33 -1.25
C ALA A 127 4.70 -12.67 -0.52
N SER A 128 3.62 -12.91 0.21
CA SER A 128 3.48 -14.10 1.04
C SER A 128 2.03 -14.55 1.19
N LEU A 129 1.86 -15.84 1.51
CA LEU A 129 0.61 -16.44 1.93
C LEU A 129 0.82 -16.98 3.33
N TRP A 130 0.01 -16.54 4.30
CA TRP A 130 0.28 -16.83 5.71
C TRP A 130 -1.02 -17.09 6.50
N ASN A 131 -0.86 -17.55 7.75
CA ASN A 131 -1.97 -17.89 8.63
C ASN A 131 -2.36 -16.73 9.56
N GLY A 132 -3.52 -16.12 9.31
CA GLY A 132 -4.04 -14.97 10.06
C GLY A 132 -4.79 -15.27 11.36
N THR A 133 -4.61 -16.44 11.99
CA THR A 133 -5.47 -16.91 13.09
C THR A 133 -5.68 -15.88 14.21
N GLN A 134 -4.63 -15.20 14.65
CA GLN A 134 -4.71 -14.29 15.80
C GLN A 134 -5.48 -12.98 15.50
N TRP A 135 -5.77 -12.67 14.23
CA TRP A 135 -6.47 -11.44 13.81
C TRP A 135 -7.81 -11.72 13.11
N LEU A 136 -7.94 -12.91 12.51
CA LEU A 136 -9.09 -13.27 11.66
C LEU A 136 -9.82 -14.52 12.15
N GLY A 137 -9.41 -15.10 13.28
CA GLY A 137 -9.96 -16.33 13.82
C GLY A 137 -9.40 -17.60 13.17
N PRO A 138 -9.76 -18.80 13.69
CA PRO A 138 -9.13 -20.06 13.31
C PRO A 138 -9.20 -20.38 11.81
N THR A 139 -8.10 -20.91 11.27
CA THR A 139 -8.09 -21.52 9.94
C THR A 139 -8.70 -22.91 9.99
N ASP A 140 -9.63 -23.20 9.07
CA ASP A 140 -10.08 -24.56 8.78
C ASP A 140 -9.10 -25.26 7.83
N TRP A 141 -8.16 -26.03 8.39
CA TRP A 141 -7.11 -26.70 7.62
C TRP A 141 -7.62 -27.84 6.73
N ASN A 142 -8.84 -28.35 6.96
CA ASN A 142 -9.45 -29.35 6.08
C ASN A 142 -9.83 -28.79 4.70
N ARG A 143 -9.79 -27.46 4.53
CA ARG A 143 -10.01 -26.78 3.24
C ARG A 143 -8.72 -26.52 2.46
N GLY A 144 -7.58 -26.99 2.97
CA GLY A 144 -6.31 -26.95 2.25
C GLY A 144 -6.27 -27.94 1.08
N PRO A 145 -5.25 -27.83 0.20
CA PRO A 145 -4.20 -26.81 0.18
C PRO A 145 -4.71 -25.42 -0.22
N PHE A 146 -4.09 -24.38 0.34
CA PHE A 146 -4.43 -22.97 0.06
C PHE A 146 -3.50 -22.40 -1.00
N TYR A 147 -4.05 -21.64 -1.94
CA TYR A 147 -3.30 -21.04 -3.03
C TYR A 147 -3.52 -19.54 -3.12
N ALA A 148 -2.43 -18.82 -3.42
CA ALA A 148 -2.44 -17.44 -3.87
C ALA A 148 -1.68 -17.39 -5.20
N ASN A 149 -2.29 -16.76 -6.21
CA ASN A 149 -1.70 -16.63 -7.53
C ASN A 149 -1.14 -15.22 -7.70
N PHE A 150 0.17 -15.13 -7.88
CA PHE A 150 0.87 -13.86 -8.07
C PHE A 150 1.33 -13.76 -9.53
N ARG A 151 0.97 -12.66 -10.21
CA ARG A 151 1.34 -12.43 -11.62
C ARG A 151 1.72 -10.99 -11.89
N GLY A 152 2.44 -10.76 -12.99
CA GLY A 152 2.72 -9.42 -13.50
C GLY A 152 3.63 -8.59 -12.59
N PHE A 153 4.71 -9.20 -12.09
CA PHE A 153 5.76 -8.63 -11.23
C PHE A 153 6.55 -7.49 -11.91
N THR A 154 5.85 -6.42 -12.29
CA THR A 154 6.48 -5.28 -12.95
C THR A 154 7.04 -4.36 -11.89
N ILE A 155 8.36 -4.18 -11.91
CA ILE A 155 9.07 -3.23 -11.04
C ILE A 155 9.70 -2.17 -11.93
N ASP A 156 9.08 -0.99 -11.96
CA ASP A 156 9.68 0.19 -12.56
C ASP A 156 10.16 1.11 -11.43
N GLY A 157 11.41 0.94 -11.02
CA GLY A 157 12.01 1.55 -9.83
C GLY A 157 13.36 2.21 -10.11
N CYS A 158 13.82 3.02 -9.16
CA CYS A 158 15.22 3.43 -9.12
C CYS A 158 15.96 2.50 -8.16
N SER A 159 16.92 1.73 -8.67
CA SER A 159 17.70 0.77 -7.88
C SER A 159 18.54 1.47 -6.80
N SER A 160 18.65 0.85 -5.63
CA SER A 160 19.51 1.31 -4.53
C SER A 160 20.94 0.78 -4.61
N GLN A 161 21.21 -0.25 -5.42
CA GLN A 161 22.56 -0.85 -5.53
C GLN A 161 23.61 0.16 -6.02
N ASN A 162 23.18 1.15 -6.82
CA ASN A 162 23.99 2.29 -7.26
C ASN A 162 23.25 3.59 -6.92
N TRP A 163 22.82 3.74 -5.65
CA TRP A 163 21.99 4.86 -5.23
C TRP A 163 22.67 6.19 -5.54
N ASN A 164 22.09 6.92 -6.49
CA ASN A 164 22.45 8.28 -6.80
C ASN A 164 21.17 9.11 -6.79
N LYS A 165 21.07 10.02 -5.81
CA LYS A 165 19.91 10.89 -5.61
C LYS A 165 19.59 11.70 -6.87
N THR A 166 20.60 12.19 -7.57
CA THR A 166 20.43 12.95 -8.82
C THR A 166 19.86 12.06 -9.92
N ASN A 167 20.34 10.83 -10.03
CA ASN A 167 19.86 9.85 -11.00
C ASN A 167 18.39 9.47 -10.75
N CYS A 168 18.01 9.15 -9.50
CA CYS A 168 16.63 8.79 -9.14
C CYS A 168 15.63 9.93 -9.29
N ASN A 169 16.11 11.17 -9.25
CA ASN A 169 15.30 12.37 -9.47
C ASN A 169 15.37 12.88 -10.91
N SER A 170 16.10 12.20 -11.80
CA SER A 170 16.24 12.62 -13.19
C SER A 170 14.91 12.48 -13.97
N PRO A 171 14.70 13.29 -15.03
CA PRO A 171 13.49 13.24 -15.85
C PRO A 171 13.25 11.90 -16.56
N LYS A 172 14.24 11.01 -16.64
CA LYS A 172 14.12 9.69 -17.28
C LYS A 172 13.04 8.82 -16.63
N TYR A 173 12.75 9.04 -15.35
CA TYR A 173 11.70 8.34 -14.64
C TYR A 173 10.39 9.14 -14.71
N ILE A 174 9.36 8.53 -15.30
CA ILE A 174 8.08 9.19 -15.56
C ILE A 174 7.45 9.82 -14.31
N TRP A 175 7.63 9.22 -13.12
CA TRP A 175 7.07 9.73 -11.87
C TRP A 175 7.68 11.05 -11.39
N ASN A 176 8.81 11.47 -11.96
CA ASN A 176 9.41 12.77 -11.68
C ASN A 176 8.75 13.90 -12.49
N SER A 177 7.99 13.59 -13.54
CA SER A 177 7.27 14.56 -14.36
C SER A 177 6.16 15.28 -13.57
N PRO A 178 5.98 16.61 -13.76
CA PRO A 178 4.90 17.41 -13.15
C PRO A 178 3.51 16.78 -13.20
N LYS A 179 3.21 16.04 -14.28
CA LYS A 179 1.93 15.36 -14.46
C LYS A 179 1.61 14.39 -13.33
N PHE A 180 2.61 13.72 -12.76
CA PHE A 180 2.41 12.73 -11.71
C PHE A 180 2.42 13.34 -10.30
N HIS A 181 2.68 14.65 -10.16
CA HIS A 181 2.93 15.26 -8.86
C HIS A 181 1.75 15.23 -7.91
N LYS A 182 0.54 15.28 -8.46
CA LYS A 182 -0.74 15.12 -7.77
C LYS A 182 -1.59 14.08 -8.50
N LEU A 183 -2.68 13.65 -7.87
CA LEU A 183 -3.74 13.00 -8.65
C LEU A 183 -4.32 14.06 -9.59
N ASP A 184 -4.56 13.68 -10.84
CA ASP A 184 -5.40 14.51 -11.71
C ASP A 184 -6.86 14.45 -11.23
N ARG A 185 -7.72 15.29 -11.82
CA ARG A 185 -9.13 15.41 -11.41
C ARG A 185 -9.87 14.06 -11.51
N GLY A 186 -9.60 13.27 -12.54
CA GLY A 186 -10.25 11.97 -12.74
C GLY A 186 -9.84 10.97 -11.67
N HIS A 187 -8.53 10.86 -11.40
CA HIS A 187 -8.01 10.02 -10.33
C HIS A 187 -8.47 10.47 -8.95
N GLN A 188 -8.61 11.78 -8.70
CA GLN A 188 -9.16 12.29 -7.45
C GLN A 188 -10.63 11.88 -7.27
N MET A 189 -11.47 12.03 -8.30
CA MET A 189 -12.85 11.58 -8.24
C MET A 189 -12.97 10.06 -7.99
N LEU A 190 -12.13 9.26 -8.66
CA LEU A 190 -12.07 7.81 -8.43
C LEU A 190 -11.65 7.48 -6.99
N HIS A 191 -10.67 8.22 -6.45
CA HIS A 191 -10.22 8.09 -5.06
C HIS A 191 -11.36 8.31 -4.07
N ASP A 192 -12.05 9.45 -4.21
CA ASP A 192 -13.09 9.88 -3.28
C ASP A 192 -14.30 8.93 -3.33
N ASN A 193 -14.70 8.53 -4.54
CA ASN A 193 -15.80 7.58 -4.74
C ASN A 193 -15.49 6.20 -4.15
N PHE A 194 -14.27 5.67 -4.38
CA PHE A 194 -13.86 4.40 -3.82
C PHE A 194 -13.85 4.43 -2.30
N ARG A 195 -13.25 5.47 -1.69
CA ARG A 195 -13.23 5.64 -0.23
C ARG A 195 -14.64 5.74 0.34
N LYS A 196 -15.53 6.53 -0.28
CA LYS A 196 -16.92 6.70 0.15
C LYS A 196 -17.71 5.39 0.11
N GLY A 197 -17.51 4.55 -0.91
CA GLY A 197 -18.28 3.31 -1.11
C GLY A 197 -17.70 2.08 -0.41
N SER A 198 -16.39 2.02 -0.23
CA SER A 198 -15.70 0.78 0.15
C SER A 198 -14.95 0.85 1.48
N MET A 199 -14.57 2.02 1.98
CA MET A 199 -13.76 2.12 3.21
C MET A 199 -14.58 1.72 4.45
N THR A 200 -14.06 0.79 5.24
CA THR A 200 -14.67 0.29 6.46
C THR A 200 -13.92 0.65 7.72
N TYR A 201 -12.63 0.97 7.61
CA TYR A 201 -11.80 1.40 8.72
C TYR A 201 -10.80 2.44 8.22
N ASP A 202 -10.59 3.46 9.03
CA ASP A 202 -9.58 4.50 8.80
C ASP A 202 -8.96 4.88 10.15
N TYR A 203 -7.69 4.56 10.35
CA TYR A 203 -6.97 4.87 11.59
C TYR A 203 -7.06 6.35 11.97
N CYS A 204 -7.09 7.27 10.99
CA CYS A 204 -7.24 8.70 11.24
C CYS A 204 -8.58 9.06 11.89
N LYS A 205 -9.64 8.28 11.64
CA LYS A 205 -10.94 8.47 12.32
C LYS A 205 -10.99 7.79 13.68
N SER A 206 -10.23 6.72 13.86
CA SER A 206 -10.21 5.94 15.11
C SER A 206 -9.30 6.55 16.17
N ASN A 207 -8.18 7.16 15.77
CA ASN A 207 -7.17 7.67 16.68
C ASN A 207 -6.30 8.77 16.04
N SER A 208 -6.89 9.92 15.70
CA SER A 208 -6.17 11.04 15.08
C SER A 208 -5.08 11.66 15.96
N ASN A 209 -5.18 11.52 17.28
CA ASN A 209 -4.31 12.25 18.22
C ASN A 209 -2.86 11.77 18.17
N ASN A 210 -2.65 10.49 17.85
CA ASN A 210 -1.33 9.88 17.77
C ASN A 210 -0.64 10.07 16.42
N PHE A 211 -1.32 10.65 15.43
CA PHE A 211 -0.85 10.73 14.05
C PHE A 211 -0.99 12.15 13.48
N PRO A 212 0.09 12.96 13.49
CA PRO A 212 0.05 14.34 13.01
C PRO A 212 -0.47 14.49 11.57
N GLU A 213 -0.21 13.51 10.70
CA GLU A 213 -0.69 13.52 9.31
C GLU A 213 -2.22 13.54 9.20
N CYS A 214 -2.94 12.96 10.16
CA CYS A 214 -4.39 12.86 10.12
C CYS A 214 -5.08 14.23 10.25
N ARG A 215 -4.40 15.23 10.82
CA ARG A 215 -4.90 16.60 10.96
C ARG A 215 -4.86 17.39 9.65
N MET A 216 -4.12 16.90 8.66
CA MET A 216 -3.95 17.54 7.36
C MET A 216 -4.78 16.89 6.26
N ASP A 217 -5.24 15.66 6.50
CA ASP A 217 -6.03 14.86 5.57
C ASP A 217 -7.52 14.76 5.97
N SER A 218 -7.92 15.45 7.04
CA SER A 218 -9.30 15.59 7.54
C SER A 218 -10.13 16.56 6.71
#